data_AF-A0A7J7K8Z0-F1
#
_entry.id   AF-A0A7J7K8Z0-F1
#
_cell.length_a   1.000
_cell.length_b   1.000
_cell.length_c   1.000
_cell.angle_alpha   90.00
_cell.angle_beta   90.00
_cell.angle_gamma   90.00
#
_symmetry.space_group_name_H-M   'P 1'
#
loop_
_entity.id
_entity.type
_entity.pdbx_description
1 polymer ?
#
loop_
_entity_poly.entity_id
_entity_poly.type
_entity_poly.pdbx_seq_one_letter_code
_entity_poly.pdbx_strand_id
1 'polypeptide(L)'
;MLVFPGQQQKSKVLCIQRILGLAIKKCGIQLTSWCQPKRTMHFFVMTNMMITNDQSPSECAESLTVPEANCMQDSDCLPIHKQFPSGHGVTTGVCNATTKTCMVKAWCPIEKEKLSTKYPVLNATKTFTVLIKNHVYFPLYKKSVSNIIESSNTSYLQHCNYDANSDPFCPVFQLGYIVDHAQHHMEHKQTYDEIAYKGELIEVNLKIILLFLCI
;
A
#
# COMPACT_ATOMS: atom_id res chain seq x y z
N MET A 1 -14.22 -27.98 36.35
CA MET A 1 -15.24 -28.27 35.32
C MET A 1 -14.64 -27.83 33.98
N LEU A 2 -14.17 -28.78 33.18
CA LEU A 2 -13.57 -28.53 31.86
C LEU A 2 -14.72 -28.31 30.87
N VAL A 3 -14.89 -27.09 30.37
CA VAL A 3 -15.90 -26.78 29.35
C VAL A 3 -15.27 -27.02 27.98
N PHE A 4 -15.73 -28.08 27.31
CA PHE A 4 -15.37 -28.37 25.93
C PHE A 4 -15.94 -27.28 24.99
N PRO A 5 -15.20 -26.79 23.99
CA PRO A 5 -15.69 -25.78 23.02
C PRO A 5 -16.80 -26.28 22.07
N GLY A 6 -17.32 -27.49 22.26
CA GLY A 6 -18.19 -28.20 21.30
C GLY A 6 -19.68 -27.85 21.35
N GLN A 7 -20.14 -27.02 22.29
CA GLN A 7 -21.56 -26.70 22.49
C GLN A 7 -21.92 -25.23 22.23
N GLN A 8 -21.02 -24.43 21.66
CA GLN A 8 -21.33 -23.04 21.31
C GLN A 8 -21.91 -22.93 19.90
N GLN A 9 -23.10 -22.33 19.79
CA GLN A 9 -23.76 -22.08 18.51
C GLN A 9 -22.96 -21.02 17.72
N LYS A 10 -22.36 -21.43 16.60
CA LYS A 10 -21.55 -20.54 15.76
C LYS A 10 -22.46 -19.61 14.96
N SER A 11 -22.32 -18.29 15.14
CA SER A 11 -23.03 -17.29 14.33
C SER A 11 -22.21 -16.89 13.10
N LYS A 12 -22.86 -16.73 11.94
CA LYS A 12 -22.23 -16.06 10.79
C LYS A 12 -22.05 -14.58 11.14
N VAL A 13 -20.80 -14.13 11.12
CA VAL A 13 -20.41 -12.79 11.53
C VAL A 13 -20.48 -11.81 10.35
N LEU A 14 -21.03 -10.61 10.58
CA LEU A 14 -20.98 -9.51 9.60
C LEU A 14 -19.97 -8.47 10.06
N CYS A 15 -18.82 -8.41 9.38
CA CYS A 15 -17.78 -7.40 9.64
C CYS A 15 -18.01 -6.16 8.78
N ILE A 16 -18.03 -4.99 9.43
CA ILE A 16 -17.95 -3.67 8.80
C ILE A 16 -16.63 -3.06 9.28
N GLN A 17 -15.66 -2.98 8.38
CA GLN A 17 -14.35 -2.39 8.68
C GLN A 17 -14.29 -0.98 8.07
N ARG A 18 -13.72 -0.02 8.80
CA ARG A 18 -13.43 1.34 8.30
C ARG A 18 -12.04 1.76 8.76
N ILE A 19 -11.20 2.23 7.85
CA ILE A 19 -9.96 2.94 8.19
C ILE A 19 -10.32 4.41 8.35
N LEU A 20 -10.02 4.97 9.52
CA LEU A 20 -10.25 6.39 9.78
C LEU A 20 -8.90 7.10 9.88
N GLY A 21 -8.40 7.57 8.74
CA GLY A 21 -7.23 8.44 8.67
C GLY A 21 -5.88 7.76 8.92
N LEU A 22 -4.88 8.21 8.17
CA LEU A 22 -3.47 8.06 8.51
C LEU A 22 -3.07 9.35 9.23
N ALA A 23 -2.54 9.27 10.46
CA ALA A 23 -2.02 10.47 11.12
C ALA A 23 -0.55 10.65 10.73
N ILE A 24 -0.32 11.58 9.80
CA ILE A 24 1.03 11.98 9.36
C ILE A 24 1.55 13.05 10.33
N LYS A 25 2.42 12.68 11.26
CA LYS A 25 3.21 13.66 12.01
C LYS A 25 4.29 14.21 11.07
N LYS A 26 3.96 15.36 10.44
CA LYS A 26 4.72 16.14 9.44
C LYS A 26 4.66 15.63 7.98
N CYS A 27 4.22 16.57 7.14
CA CYS A 27 4.12 16.61 5.67
C CYS A 27 2.71 16.33 5.10
N GLY A 28 2.19 17.30 4.34
CA GLY A 28 0.83 17.37 3.82
C GLY A 28 0.58 16.48 2.62
N ILE A 29 0.57 15.16 2.82
CA ILE A 29 0.17 14.18 1.80
C ILE A 29 -1.18 13.60 2.22
N GLN A 30 -2.22 13.89 1.44
CA GLN A 30 -3.57 13.37 1.68
C GLN A 30 -3.76 12.08 0.86
N LEU A 31 -3.82 10.93 1.53
CA LEU A 31 -4.06 9.63 0.88
C LEU A 31 -5.55 9.40 0.63
N THR A 32 -5.89 8.91 -0.56
CA THR A 32 -7.25 8.55 -0.97
C THR A 32 -7.52 7.08 -0.67
N SER A 33 -8.61 6.78 0.05
CA SER A 33 -9.07 5.40 0.28
C SER A 33 -9.91 4.92 -0.91
N TRP A 34 -9.48 3.87 -1.60
CA TRP A 34 -10.25 3.23 -2.67
C TRP A 34 -11.11 2.10 -2.09
N CYS A 35 -12.43 2.30 -2.02
CA CYS A 35 -13.40 1.27 -1.59
C CYS A 35 -14.08 0.61 -2.80
N GLN A 36 -13.73 -0.64 -3.11
CA GLN A 36 -14.45 -1.50 -4.06
C GLN A 36 -15.55 -2.30 -3.33
N PRO A 37 -16.73 -2.54 -3.94
CA PRO A 37 -17.82 -3.24 -3.29
C PRO A 37 -17.64 -4.77 -3.35
N LYS A 38 -16.70 -5.32 -2.55
CA LYS A 38 -16.72 -6.71 -2.00
C LYS A 38 -15.49 -6.99 -1.10
N ARG A 39 -15.69 -6.73 0.20
CA ARG A 39 -15.13 -7.39 1.41
C ARG A 39 -13.64 -7.77 1.49
N THR A 40 -12.73 -6.88 1.15
CA THR A 40 -11.43 -6.77 1.84
C THR A 40 -11.07 -5.29 1.94
N MET A 41 -10.64 -4.85 3.12
CA MET A 41 -10.29 -3.44 3.36
C MET A 41 -8.79 -3.28 3.18
N HIS A 42 -8.41 -2.43 2.24
CA HIS A 42 -7.01 -2.15 1.93
C HIS A 42 -6.76 -0.65 2.09
N PHE A 43 -5.54 -0.31 2.48
CA PHE A 43 -5.03 1.05 2.36
C PHE A 43 -3.65 0.98 1.74
N PHE A 44 -3.30 2.04 1.01
CA PHE A 44 -2.00 2.16 0.36
C PHE A 44 -1.23 3.28 1.03
N VAL A 45 0.05 3.03 1.31
CA VAL A 45 0.98 4.03 1.83
C VAL A 45 2.13 4.11 0.84
N MET A 46 2.31 5.29 0.25
CA MET A 46 3.46 5.53 -0.61
C MET A 46 4.72 5.65 0.25
N THR A 47 5.70 4.79 0.01
CA THR A 47 6.96 4.71 0.76
C THR A 47 8.17 5.16 -0.05
N ASN A 48 8.05 5.09 -1.38
CA ASN A 48 9.08 5.47 -2.32
C ASN A 48 8.44 6.09 -3.56
N MET A 49 9.17 6.96 -4.26
CA MET A 49 8.68 7.60 -5.48
C MET A 49 9.83 8.00 -6.41
N MET A 50 9.56 7.99 -7.71
CA MET A 50 10.39 8.61 -8.73
C MET A 50 9.63 9.79 -9.31
N ILE A 51 10.30 10.93 -9.45
CA ILE A 51 9.70 12.15 -9.96
C ILE A 51 10.43 12.53 -11.24
N THR A 52 9.69 12.60 -12.34
CA THR A 52 10.16 13.16 -13.60
C THR A 52 9.51 14.52 -13.79
N ASN A 53 10.27 15.58 -13.54
CA ASN A 53 9.78 16.95 -13.63
C ASN A 53 9.65 17.39 -15.09
N ASP A 54 8.85 18.44 -15.29
CA ASP A 54 8.76 19.20 -16.55
C ASP A 54 8.33 18.36 -17.76
N GLN A 55 7.51 17.33 -17.52
CA GLN A 55 6.95 16.53 -18.60
C GLN A 55 5.95 17.34 -19.42
N SER A 56 6.15 17.32 -20.74
CA SER A 56 5.23 17.92 -21.71
C SER A 56 5.00 16.98 -22.90
N PRO A 57 3.81 17.00 -23.52
CA PRO A 57 3.57 16.21 -24.73
C PRO A 57 4.48 16.69 -25.86
N SER A 58 5.48 15.90 -26.21
CA SER A 58 6.44 16.23 -27.26
C SER A 58 7.12 14.97 -27.80
N GLU A 59 8.17 15.15 -28.62
CA GLU A 59 8.96 14.05 -29.20
C GLU A 59 10.29 13.93 -28.47
N CYS A 60 10.61 12.73 -28.00
CA CYS A 60 11.88 12.43 -27.34
C CYS A 60 12.34 11.00 -27.63
N ALA A 61 13.61 10.72 -27.39
CA ALA A 61 14.15 9.38 -27.52
C ALA A 61 13.56 8.45 -26.44
N GLU A 62 13.19 7.24 -26.85
CA GLU A 62 12.67 6.21 -25.94
C GLU A 62 13.79 5.70 -25.00
N SER A 63 13.40 5.09 -23.89
CA SER A 63 14.32 4.52 -22.91
C SER A 63 15.08 3.31 -23.46
N LEU A 64 16.37 3.22 -23.10
CA LEU A 64 17.25 2.07 -23.39
C LEU A 64 16.81 0.75 -22.75
N THR A 65 15.91 0.85 -21.78
CA THR A 65 15.34 -0.28 -21.04
C THR A 65 14.22 -0.98 -21.80
N VAL A 66 13.72 -0.36 -22.88
CA VAL A 66 12.75 -0.92 -23.82
C VAL A 66 13.53 -1.56 -24.97
N PRO A 67 13.80 -2.88 -24.96
CA PRO A 67 14.73 -3.47 -25.92
C PRO A 67 14.25 -3.36 -27.36
N GLU A 68 12.92 -3.34 -27.57
CA GLU A 68 12.29 -3.20 -28.87
C GLU A 68 12.44 -1.80 -29.48
N ALA A 69 12.80 -0.81 -28.67
CA ALA A 69 13.03 0.56 -29.13
C ALA A 69 14.49 0.82 -29.52
N ASN A 70 15.40 -0.14 -29.32
CA ASN A 70 16.80 0.01 -29.71
C ASN A 70 16.93 -0.04 -31.24
N CYS A 71 17.65 0.92 -31.81
CA CYS A 71 17.76 1.09 -33.26
C CYS A 71 19.18 1.48 -33.67
N MET A 72 19.55 1.13 -34.90
CA MET A 72 20.74 1.64 -35.57
C MET A 72 20.39 2.55 -36.75
N GLN A 73 19.21 2.35 -37.33
CA GLN A 73 18.68 3.07 -38.49
C GLN A 73 17.15 3.23 -38.38
N ASP A 74 16.58 4.16 -39.14
CA ASP A 74 15.15 4.52 -39.07
C ASP A 74 14.20 3.34 -39.37
N SER A 75 14.61 2.41 -40.22
CA SER A 75 13.80 1.23 -40.55
C SER A 75 13.56 0.29 -39.37
N ASP A 76 14.44 0.34 -38.36
CA ASP A 76 14.30 -0.46 -37.15
C ASP A 76 13.15 0.06 -36.26
N CYS A 77 12.73 1.32 -36.45
CA CYS A 77 11.68 1.99 -35.69
C CYS A 77 10.28 1.84 -36.32
N LEU A 78 10.11 0.90 -37.25
CA LEU A 78 8.85 0.60 -37.92
C LEU A 78 8.07 -0.51 -37.20
N PRO A 79 6.73 -0.52 -37.29
CA PRO A 79 5.89 0.44 -38.01
C PRO A 79 5.64 1.74 -37.24
N ILE A 80 5.56 2.84 -37.99
CA ILE A 80 5.23 4.17 -37.47
C ILE A 80 3.85 4.15 -36.80
N HIS A 81 3.64 5.03 -35.81
CA HIS A 81 2.36 5.20 -35.12
C HIS A 81 1.91 3.98 -34.30
N LYS A 82 2.84 3.10 -33.94
CA LYS A 82 2.61 2.06 -32.94
C LYS A 82 3.41 2.31 -31.67
N GLN A 83 2.87 1.81 -30.58
CA GLN A 83 3.55 1.81 -29.29
C GLN A 83 4.23 0.44 -29.10
N PHE A 84 5.45 0.45 -28.58
CA PHE A 84 6.11 -0.78 -28.14
C PHE A 84 5.36 -1.37 -26.94
N PRO A 85 5.25 -2.71 -26.78
CA PRO A 85 4.51 -3.32 -25.67
C PRO A 85 4.92 -2.82 -24.28
N SER A 86 6.20 -2.48 -24.10
CA SER A 86 6.76 -1.90 -22.88
C SER A 86 7.23 -0.45 -23.06
N GLY A 87 6.84 0.22 -24.15
CA GLY A 87 7.23 1.58 -24.46
C GLY A 87 6.36 2.64 -23.79
N HIS A 88 6.90 3.85 -23.68
CA HIS A 88 6.27 4.98 -23.02
C HIS A 88 5.44 5.83 -23.99
N GLY A 89 5.63 5.64 -25.30
CA GLY A 89 4.90 6.39 -26.32
C GLY A 89 4.85 5.72 -27.68
N VAL A 90 4.43 6.52 -28.65
CA VAL A 90 4.17 6.06 -30.02
C VAL A 90 5.36 6.40 -30.91
N THR A 91 5.94 5.41 -31.59
CA THR A 91 7.12 5.60 -32.46
C THR A 91 6.83 6.55 -33.62
N THR A 92 7.78 7.47 -33.87
CA THR A 92 7.77 8.36 -35.04
C THR A 92 8.45 7.74 -36.25
N GLY A 93 9.10 6.58 -36.09
CA GLY A 93 9.86 5.92 -37.15
C GLY A 93 11.26 6.48 -37.36
N VAL A 94 11.73 7.39 -36.50
CA VAL A 94 13.07 7.98 -36.58
C VAL A 94 13.96 7.40 -35.50
N CYS A 95 15.17 6.97 -35.86
CA CYS A 95 16.17 6.48 -34.92
C CYS A 95 17.09 7.62 -34.44
N ASN A 96 17.20 7.79 -33.13
CA ASN A 96 18.15 8.75 -32.57
C ASN A 96 19.56 8.17 -32.58
N ALA A 97 20.47 8.77 -33.35
CA ALA A 97 21.83 8.25 -33.52
C ALA A 97 22.68 8.30 -32.23
N THR A 98 22.37 9.22 -31.30
CA THR A 98 23.12 9.41 -30.05
C THR A 98 22.69 8.42 -28.98
N THR A 99 21.38 8.29 -28.74
CA THR A 99 20.85 7.36 -27.73
C THR A 99 20.71 5.94 -28.27
N LYS A 100 20.74 5.76 -29.59
CA LYS A 100 20.47 4.47 -30.27
C LYS A 100 19.09 3.91 -29.94
N THR A 101 18.12 4.81 -29.73
CA THR A 101 16.73 4.47 -29.46
C THR A 101 15.78 5.23 -30.38
N CYS A 102 14.64 4.63 -30.67
CA CYS A 102 13.60 5.22 -31.49
C CYS A 102 13.02 6.47 -30.83
N MET A 103 12.75 7.49 -31.64
CA MET A 103 12.02 8.67 -31.23
C MET A 103 10.53 8.33 -31.06
N VAL A 104 9.94 8.79 -29.97
CA VAL A 104 8.54 8.55 -29.63
C VAL A 104 7.83 9.87 -29.34
N LYS A 105 6.54 9.93 -29.68
CA LYS A 105 5.59 10.92 -29.17
C LYS A 105 5.07 10.45 -27.83
N ALA A 106 5.46 11.15 -26.76
CA ALA A 106 5.19 10.77 -25.38
C ALA A 106 5.09 12.00 -24.47
N TRP A 107 4.89 11.76 -23.17
CA TRP A 107 5.19 12.74 -22.14
C TRP A 107 6.70 12.76 -21.92
N CYS A 108 7.35 13.82 -22.41
CA CYS A 108 8.80 13.93 -22.42
C CYS A 108 9.28 14.96 -21.39
N PRO A 109 10.39 14.71 -20.69
CA PRO A 109 11.31 13.58 -20.89
C PRO A 109 10.73 12.25 -20.38
N ILE A 110 11.16 11.13 -20.99
CA ILE A 110 10.79 9.78 -20.54
C ILE A 110 11.27 9.58 -19.10
N GLU A 111 10.47 8.86 -18.30
CA GLU A 111 10.79 8.56 -16.92
C GLU A 111 12.14 7.84 -16.81
N LYS A 112 12.94 8.24 -15.82
CA LYS A 112 14.19 7.55 -15.51
C LYS A 112 13.88 6.33 -14.66
N GLU A 113 14.17 5.14 -15.18
CA GLU A 113 13.87 3.89 -14.46
C GLU A 113 14.73 3.63 -13.22
N LYS A 114 15.85 4.34 -13.04
CA LYS A 114 16.68 4.17 -11.85
C LYS A 114 16.19 5.06 -10.71
N LEU A 115 15.78 4.39 -9.62
CA LEU A 115 15.62 5.02 -8.33
C LEU A 115 16.88 5.82 -7.99
N SER A 116 16.68 7.09 -7.69
CA SER A 116 17.79 8.02 -7.43
C SER A 116 18.54 7.71 -6.14
N THR A 117 17.95 6.89 -5.26
CA THR A 117 18.46 6.53 -3.94
C THR A 117 18.45 5.01 -3.75
N LYS A 118 19.32 4.50 -2.87
CA LYS A 118 19.30 3.09 -2.42
C LYS A 118 18.36 2.85 -1.24
N TYR A 119 17.61 3.87 -0.82
CA TYR A 119 16.76 3.89 0.37
C TYR A 119 15.40 4.54 0.03
N PRO A 120 14.32 4.17 0.74
CA PRO A 120 12.99 4.72 0.49
C PRO A 120 12.98 6.24 0.72
N VAL A 121 12.47 6.98 -0.27
CA VAL A 121 12.39 8.44 -0.21
C VAL A 121 11.50 8.92 0.95
N LEU A 122 10.47 8.15 1.32
CA LEU A 122 9.52 8.49 2.37
C LEU A 122 9.72 7.61 3.62
N ASN A 123 10.96 7.47 4.09
CA ASN A 123 11.30 6.64 5.25
C ASN A 123 10.54 7.01 6.55
N ALA A 124 10.12 8.27 6.70
CA ALA A 124 9.32 8.74 7.84
C ALA A 124 7.98 7.98 8.00
N THR A 125 7.49 7.37 6.92
CA THR A 125 6.28 6.53 6.90
C THR A 125 6.32 5.41 7.94
N LYS A 126 7.51 4.91 8.32
CA LYS A 126 7.67 3.93 9.41
C LYS A 126 6.99 4.36 10.71
N THR A 127 6.96 5.66 10.99
CA THR A 127 6.41 6.25 12.22
C THR A 127 4.96 6.70 12.09
N PHE A 128 4.37 6.59 10.90
CA PHE A 128 2.97 6.96 10.70
C PHE A 128 2.07 5.99 11.44
N THR A 129 0.94 6.49 11.92
CA THR A 129 -0.05 5.67 12.60
C THR A 129 -1.32 5.54 11.77
N VAL A 130 -1.95 4.38 11.89
CA VAL A 130 -3.25 4.07 11.30
C VAL A 130 -4.23 3.68 12.39
N LEU A 131 -5.38 4.36 12.42
CA LEU A 131 -6.51 3.97 13.26
C LEU A 131 -7.34 2.93 12.52
N ILE A 132 -7.37 1.72 13.06
CA ILE A 132 -8.14 0.61 12.51
C ILE A 132 -9.44 0.49 13.30
N LYS A 133 -10.56 0.91 12.70
CA LYS A 133 -11.90 0.74 13.30
C LYS A 133 -12.58 -0.50 12.72
N ASN A 134 -12.82 -1.48 13.58
CA ASN A 134 -13.52 -2.71 13.24
C ASN A 134 -14.82 -2.78 14.03
N HIS A 135 -15.94 -2.95 13.32
CA HIS A 135 -17.25 -3.16 13.89
C HIS A 135 -17.81 -4.49 13.40
N VAL A 136 -18.21 -5.34 14.35
CA VAL A 136 -18.72 -6.66 14.09
C VAL A 136 -20.15 -6.79 14.58
N TYR A 137 -21.03 -7.22 13.70
CA TYR A 137 -22.41 -7.53 14.05
C TYR A 137 -22.62 -9.05 14.08
N PHE A 138 -23.23 -9.53 15.17
CA PHE A 138 -23.65 -10.91 15.39
C PHE A 138 -25.17 -11.01 15.21
N PRO A 139 -25.67 -11.43 14.02
CA PRO A 139 -27.10 -11.44 13.73
C PRO A 139 -27.90 -12.35 14.65
N LEU A 140 -27.34 -13.49 15.04
CA LEU A 140 -28.00 -14.45 15.93
C LEU A 140 -28.29 -13.85 17.31
N TYR A 141 -27.35 -13.05 17.82
CA TYR A 141 -27.46 -12.44 19.15
C TYR A 141 -28.01 -11.01 19.09
N LYS A 142 -28.22 -10.47 17.88
CA LYS A 142 -28.56 -9.05 17.64
C LYS A 142 -27.64 -8.09 18.40
N LYS A 143 -26.36 -8.47 18.56
CA LYS A 143 -25.33 -7.69 19.26
C LYS A 143 -24.27 -7.20 18.29
N SER A 144 -23.84 -5.97 18.50
CA SER A 144 -22.69 -5.37 17.82
C SER A 144 -21.54 -5.21 18.78
N VAL A 145 -20.32 -5.45 18.31
CA VAL A 145 -19.08 -5.26 19.06
C VAL A 145 -18.11 -4.44 18.22
N SER A 146 -17.48 -3.45 18.84
CA SER A 146 -16.44 -2.62 18.23
C SER A 146 -15.10 -2.92 18.90
N ASN A 147 -14.00 -2.83 18.16
CA ASN A 147 -12.66 -2.88 18.76
C ASN A 147 -12.30 -1.59 19.52
N ILE A 148 -13.01 -0.49 19.24
CA ILE A 148 -12.95 0.74 20.02
C ILE A 148 -13.95 0.62 21.17
N ILE A 149 -13.43 0.65 22.40
CA ILE A 149 -14.23 0.59 23.64
C ILE A 149 -15.06 1.88 23.75
N GLU A 150 -16.32 1.77 24.18
CA GLU A 150 -17.24 2.91 24.29
C GLU A 150 -16.76 4.00 25.28
N SER A 151 -15.97 3.62 26.28
CA SER A 151 -15.36 4.55 27.24
C SER A 151 -14.12 5.28 26.70
N SER A 152 -13.64 4.94 25.51
CA SER A 152 -12.49 5.60 24.89
C SER A 152 -12.84 7.03 24.50
N ASN A 153 -12.30 8.01 25.21
CA ASN A 153 -12.46 9.42 24.85
C ASN A 153 -11.60 9.77 23.62
N THR A 154 -11.94 10.87 22.94
CA THR A 154 -11.22 11.34 21.75
C THR A 154 -9.75 11.65 22.03
N SER A 155 -9.44 12.11 23.24
CA SER A 155 -8.07 12.39 23.69
C SER A 155 -7.20 11.13 23.74
N TYR A 156 -7.74 10.01 24.23
CA TYR A 156 -7.05 8.72 24.24
C TYR A 156 -6.72 8.26 22.83
N LEU A 157 -7.69 8.28 21.91
CA LEU A 157 -7.48 7.85 20.52
C LEU A 157 -6.48 8.72 19.74
N GLN A 158 -6.23 9.95 20.18
CA GLN A 158 -5.23 10.83 19.56
C GLN A 158 -3.79 10.53 20.01
N HIS A 159 -3.61 9.93 21.19
CA HIS A 159 -2.31 9.78 21.83
C HIS A 159 -1.89 8.32 22.03
N CYS A 160 -2.84 7.39 22.07
CA CYS A 160 -2.53 5.98 22.28
C CYS A 160 -1.76 5.42 21.07
N ASN A 161 -0.89 4.45 21.35
CA ASN A 161 -0.29 3.59 20.34
C ASN A 161 -0.43 2.16 20.83
N TYR A 162 -0.83 1.27 19.93
CA TYR A 162 -0.96 -0.14 20.23
C TYR A 162 0.40 -0.72 20.65
N ASP A 163 0.37 -1.45 21.75
CA ASP A 163 1.47 -2.30 22.20
C ASP A 163 0.87 -3.51 22.92
N ALA A 164 1.37 -4.71 22.60
CA ALA A 164 0.78 -5.95 23.09
C ALA A 164 0.80 -6.10 24.62
N ASN A 165 1.71 -5.40 25.33
CA ASN A 165 1.89 -5.54 26.77
C ASN A 165 1.34 -4.34 27.55
N SER A 166 1.60 -3.13 27.06
CA SER A 166 1.30 -1.88 27.76
C SER A 166 -0.05 -1.25 27.39
N ASP A 167 -0.48 -1.36 26.13
CA ASP A 167 -1.78 -0.84 25.67
C ASP A 167 -2.42 -1.74 24.59
N PRO A 168 -2.84 -2.96 24.95
CA PRO A 168 -3.36 -3.95 24.00
C PRO A 168 -4.74 -3.62 23.44
N PHE A 169 -5.40 -2.58 23.95
CA PHE A 169 -6.74 -2.16 23.51
C PHE A 169 -6.72 -0.91 22.61
N CYS A 170 -5.56 -0.26 22.45
CA CYS A 170 -5.45 0.88 21.54
C CYS A 170 -5.60 0.44 20.07
N PRO A 171 -6.54 1.01 19.31
CA PRO A 171 -6.78 0.66 17.91
C PRO A 171 -5.87 1.43 16.92
N VAL A 172 -4.83 2.13 17.41
CA VAL A 172 -3.93 2.98 16.62
C VAL A 172 -2.56 2.29 16.51
N PHE A 173 -2.17 1.92 15.30
CA PHE A 173 -0.97 1.11 15.05
C PHE A 173 0.07 1.92 14.28
N GLN A 174 1.33 1.83 14.67
CA GLN A 174 2.44 2.35 13.85
C GLN A 174 2.72 1.40 12.68
N LEU A 175 3.00 1.96 11.49
CA LEU A 175 3.27 1.14 10.31
C LEU A 175 4.49 0.25 10.48
N GLY A 176 5.57 0.75 11.09
CA GLY A 176 6.75 -0.06 11.43
C GLY A 176 6.39 -1.27 12.29
N TYR A 177 5.59 -1.05 13.33
CA TYR A 177 5.11 -2.12 14.20
C TYR A 177 4.29 -3.17 13.44
N ILE A 178 3.39 -2.74 12.54
CA ILE A 178 2.59 -3.67 11.72
C ILE A 178 3.51 -4.56 10.88
N VAL A 179 4.50 -3.97 10.20
CA VAL A 179 5.45 -4.73 9.38
C VAL A 179 6.23 -5.74 10.23
N ASP A 180 6.85 -5.29 11.32
CA ASP A 180 7.70 -6.15 12.13
C ASP A 180 6.92 -7.35 12.71
N HIS A 181 5.65 -7.16 13.04
CA HIS A 181 4.79 -8.19 13.63
C HIS A 181 4.02 -9.06 12.62
N ALA A 182 3.71 -8.55 11.42
CA ALA A 182 3.02 -9.32 10.39
C ALA A 182 3.87 -10.50 9.85
N GLN A 183 5.19 -10.36 9.90
CA GLN A 183 6.14 -11.34 9.36
C GLN A 183 6.48 -12.48 10.34
N HIS A 184 5.79 -12.62 11.46
CA HIS A 184 6.10 -13.63 12.48
C HIS A 184 6.06 -15.08 11.96
N HIS A 185 5.34 -15.34 10.86
CA HIS A 185 5.20 -16.66 10.25
C HIS A 185 6.10 -16.88 9.02
N MET A 186 6.90 -15.89 8.63
CA MET A 186 7.75 -15.98 7.44
C MET A 186 9.17 -16.44 7.80
N GLU A 187 9.71 -17.37 7.00
CA GLU A 187 11.08 -17.89 7.17
C GLU A 187 12.13 -16.80 6.92
N HIS A 188 11.85 -15.88 6.00
CA HIS A 188 12.69 -14.72 5.72
C HIS A 188 11.95 -13.44 6.10
N LYS A 189 12.39 -12.80 7.18
CA LYS A 189 11.85 -11.51 7.62
C LYS A 189 12.55 -10.38 6.88
N GLN A 190 11.77 -9.52 6.24
CA GLN A 190 12.27 -8.32 5.57
C GLN A 190 12.13 -7.11 6.49
N THR A 191 13.13 -6.26 6.52
CA THR A 191 13.06 -5.01 7.28
C THR A 191 12.04 -4.05 6.67
N TYR A 192 11.50 -3.13 7.48
CA TYR A 192 10.63 -2.06 6.97
C TYR A 192 11.23 -1.34 5.77
N ASP A 193 12.53 -1.05 5.79
CA ASP A 193 13.18 -0.28 4.72
C ASP A 193 13.26 -1.05 3.40
N GLU A 194 13.44 -2.37 3.45
CA GLU A 194 13.42 -3.23 2.25
C GLU A 194 12.03 -3.26 1.61
N ILE A 195 11.00 -3.40 2.45
CA ILE A 195 9.61 -3.36 2.00
C ILE A 195 9.26 -1.97 1.47
N ALA A 196 9.63 -0.93 2.19
CA ALA A 196 9.38 0.46 1.81
C ALA A 196 10.10 0.83 0.50
N TYR A 197 11.26 0.23 0.23
CA TYR A 197 12.03 0.49 -0.99
C TYR A 197 11.38 -0.10 -2.25
N LYS A 198 10.93 -1.37 -2.20
CA LYS A 198 10.37 -2.09 -3.37
C LYS A 198 8.84 -2.05 -3.45
N GLY A 199 8.17 -1.83 -2.32
CA GLY A 199 6.74 -2.05 -2.15
C GLY A 199 6.42 -3.52 -1.86
N GLU A 200 5.40 -3.77 -1.04
CA GLU A 200 4.89 -5.11 -0.73
C GLU A 200 3.43 -5.03 -0.27
N LEU A 201 2.70 -6.15 -0.38
CA LEU A 201 1.37 -6.30 0.19
C LEU A 201 1.46 -7.01 1.53
N ILE A 202 1.00 -6.34 2.59
CA ILE A 202 1.02 -6.88 3.96
C ILE A 202 -0.40 -7.17 4.41
N GLU A 203 -0.64 -8.41 4.83
CA GLU A 203 -1.92 -8.83 5.37
C GLU A 203 -1.97 -8.63 6.89
N VAL A 204 -2.93 -7.83 7.36
CA VAL A 204 -3.16 -7.59 8.79
C VAL A 204 -4.35 -8.42 9.26
N ASN A 205 -4.06 -9.44 10.08
CA ASN A 205 -5.05 -10.35 10.60
C ASN A 205 -5.54 -9.93 12.00
N LEU A 206 -6.71 -9.30 12.06
CA LEU A 206 -7.35 -8.92 13.31
C LEU A 206 -8.13 -10.10 13.91
N LYS A 207 -7.59 -10.69 14.97
CA LYS A 207 -8.31 -11.70 15.77
C LYS A 207 -9.12 -11.00 16.85
N ILE A 208 -10.44 -11.00 16.69
CA ILE A 208 -11.35 -10.52 17.74
C ILE A 208 -11.61 -11.68 18.68
N ILE A 209 -10.98 -11.64 19.86
CA ILE A 209 -11.28 -12.57 20.94
C ILE A 209 -12.54 -12.04 21.64
N LEU A 210 -13.68 -12.65 21.32
CA LEU A 210 -14.89 -12.45 22.10
C LEU A 210 -14.72 -13.23 23.40
N LEU A 211 -14.31 -12.55 24.47
CA LEU A 211 -14.54 -13.04 25.81
C LEU A 211 -16.04 -12.96 26.06
N PHE A 212 -16.78 -13.96 25.60
CA PHE A 212 -18.08 -14.26 26.20
C PHE A 212 -17.77 -14.69 27.63
N LEU A 213 -17.81 -13.73 28.56
CA LEU A 213 -18.18 -14.09 29.93
C LEU A 213 -19.55 -14.76 29.78
N CYS A 214 -19.58 -16.08 29.91
CA CYS A 214 -20.81 -16.81 30.14
C CYS A 214 -21.47 -16.16 31.36
N ILE A 215 -22.51 -15.39 31.11
CA ILE A 215 -23.52 -15.02 32.11
C ILE A 215 -24.74 -15.87 31.78
#